data_AF-A0A8H5QN54-F1
#
_entry.id   AF-A0A8H5QN54-F1
#
_cell.length_a   1.000
_cell.length_b   1.000
_cell.length_c   1.000
_cell.angle_alpha   90.00
_cell.angle_beta   90.00
_cell.angle_gamma   90.00
#
_symmetry.space_group_name_H-M   'P 1'
#
loop_
_entity.id
_entity.type
_entity.pdbx_description
1 polymer ?
#
loop_
_entity_poly.entity_id
_entity_poly.type
_entity_poly.pdbx_seq_one_letter_code
_entity_poly.pdbx_strand_id
1 'polypeptide(L)'
;MANRVHRITMFKLPSKDEQAKLLDQYHKLNASQQKDGKPYILSMVVGAADEDARSQGYTFVSKTEFASMEDMKYYDEGCQAH
;
A
#
# COMPACT_ATOMS: atom_id res chain seq x y z
N MET A 1 7.22 10.54 -18.80
CA MET A 1 6.93 9.48 -17.82
C MET A 1 7.71 9.82 -16.56
N ALA A 2 7.06 9.88 -15.40
CA ALA A 2 7.79 10.12 -14.15
C ALA A 2 8.56 8.84 -13.76
N ASN A 3 9.82 8.96 -13.36
CA ASN A 3 10.66 7.84 -12.89
C ASN A 3 10.26 7.41 -11.46
N ARG A 4 8.98 7.13 -11.22
CA ARG A 4 8.49 6.65 -9.93
C ARG A 4 8.39 5.13 -9.94
N VAL A 5 8.59 4.55 -8.77
CA VAL A 5 8.31 3.13 -8.55
C VAL A 5 6.88 3.00 -8.05
N HIS A 6 6.08 2.17 -8.72
CA HIS A 6 4.71 1.87 -8.34
C HIS A 6 4.62 0.43 -7.83
N ARG A 7 4.38 0.24 -6.53
CA ARG A 7 4.10 -1.08 -5.94
C ARG A 7 2.60 -1.30 -5.89
N ILE A 8 2.14 -2.42 -6.43
CA ILE A 8 0.74 -2.85 -6.37
C ILE A 8 0.67 -4.14 -5.55
N THR A 9 -0.09 -4.12 -4.46
CA THR A 9 -0.36 -5.31 -3.65
C THR A 9 -1.84 -5.63 -3.72
N MET A 10 -2.17 -6.88 -4.05
CA MET A 10 -3.55 -7.34 -4.20
C MET A 10 -3.84 -8.45 -3.20
N PHE A 11 -4.95 -8.34 -2.49
CA PHE A 11 -5.34 -9.24 -1.41
C PHE A 11 -6.62 -9.99 -1.75
N LYS A 12 -6.69 -11.27 -1.40
CA LYS A 12 -7.92 -12.06 -1.38
C LYS A 12 -8.47 -12.04 0.04
N LEU A 13 -9.15 -10.96 0.39
CA LEU A 13 -9.65 -10.67 1.73
C LEU A 13 -11.16 -10.40 1.66
N PRO A 14 -12.02 -11.42 1.58
CA PRO A 14 -13.45 -11.22 1.32
C PRO A 14 -14.22 -10.60 2.49
N SER A 15 -13.71 -10.74 3.73
CA SER A 15 -14.33 -10.18 4.92
C SER A 15 -14.25 -8.65 4.95
N LYS A 16 -15.40 -7.97 5.02
CA LYS A 16 -15.46 -6.51 5.11
C LYS A 16 -14.87 -5.97 6.41
N ASP A 17 -15.02 -6.71 7.51
CA ASP A 17 -14.43 -6.34 8.80
C ASP A 17 -12.89 -6.41 8.75
N GLU A 18 -12.34 -7.41 8.08
CA GLU A 18 -10.89 -7.51 7.89
C GLU A 18 -10.36 -6.45 6.92
N GLN A 19 -11.12 -6.13 5.86
CA GLN A 19 -10.79 -5.01 4.97
C GLN A 19 -10.75 -3.67 5.72
N ALA A 20 -11.70 -3.42 6.62
CA ALA A 20 -11.73 -2.21 7.45
C ALA A 20 -10.51 -2.15 8.39
N LYS A 21 -10.18 -3.27 9.05
CA LYS A 21 -8.98 -3.36 9.90
C LYS A 21 -7.70 -3.10 9.10
N LEU A 22 -7.58 -3.63 7.89
CA LEU A 22 -6.43 -3.41 7.02
C LEU A 22 -6.35 -1.95 6.56
N LEU A 23 -7.48 -1.35 6.18
CA LEU A 23 -7.57 0.06 5.82
C LEU A 23 -7.08 0.96 6.97
N ASP A 24 -7.47 0.66 8.21
CA ASP A 24 -6.99 1.39 9.38
C ASP A 24 -5.47 1.28 9.60
N GLN A 25 -4.86 0.12 9.32
CA GLN A 25 -3.40 0.00 9.36
C GLN A 25 -2.73 0.85 8.28
N TYR A 26 -3.30 0.87 7.07
CA TYR A 26 -2.79 1.74 6.01
C TYR A 26 -2.94 3.23 6.35
N HIS A 27 -4.03 3.65 7.00
CA HIS A 27 -4.16 5.03 7.49
C HIS A 27 -3.06 5.39 8.50
N LYS A 28 -2.73 4.48 9.42
CA LYS A 28 -1.62 4.68 10.37
C LYS A 28 -0.29 4.78 9.65
N LEU A 29 0.01 3.86 8.73
CA LEU A 29 1.22 3.88 7.92
C LEU A 29 1.35 5.21 7.15
N ASN A 30 0.28 5.68 6.51
CA ASN A 30 0.30 6.95 5.78
C ASN A 30 0.67 8.14 6.67
N ALA A 31 0.18 8.14 7.92
CA ALA A 31 0.41 9.21 8.86
C ALA A 31 1.81 9.17 9.52
N SER A 32 2.41 7.98 9.67
CA SER A 32 3.63 7.80 10.46
C SER A 32 4.88 7.41 9.65
N GLN A 33 4.74 7.02 8.38
CA GLN A 33 5.87 6.57 7.56
C GLN A 33 6.97 7.62 7.45
N GLN A 34 8.18 7.26 7.86
CA GLN A 34 9.37 8.08 7.73
C GLN A 34 10.61 7.17 7.61
N LYS A 35 11.59 7.60 6.82
CA LYS A 35 12.96 7.07 6.74
C LYS A 35 13.89 8.23 7.06
N ASP A 36 14.69 8.10 8.12
CA ASP A 36 15.58 9.17 8.61
C ASP A 36 14.86 10.51 8.86
N GLY A 37 13.63 10.44 9.40
CA GLY A 37 12.80 11.62 9.71
C GLY A 37 12.11 12.26 8.49
N LYS A 38 12.20 11.65 7.30
CA LYS A 38 11.58 12.15 6.06
C LYS A 38 10.59 11.15 5.48
N PRO A 39 9.45 11.59 4.92
CA PRO A 39 8.55 10.74 4.15
C PRO A 39 9.29 10.01 3.00
N TYR A 40 9.14 8.69 2.91
CA TYR A 40 9.68 7.87 1.81
C TYR A 40 8.58 7.35 0.86
N ILE A 41 7.33 7.30 1.33
CA ILE A 41 6.15 7.10 0.49
C ILE A 41 5.70 8.44 -0.09
N LEU A 42 5.59 8.54 -1.41
CA LEU A 42 5.15 9.75 -2.12
C LEU A 42 3.63 9.85 -2.22
N SER A 43 2.97 8.72 -2.45
CA SER A 43 1.51 8.62 -2.43
C SER A 43 1.08 7.18 -2.17
N MET A 44 -0.12 7.04 -1.61
CA MET A 44 -0.71 5.74 -1.36
C MET A 44 -2.21 5.81 -1.59
N VAL A 45 -2.74 4.84 -2.34
CA VAL A 45 -4.17 4.66 -2.59
C VAL A 45 -4.51 3.23 -2.20
N VAL A 46 -5.53 3.06 -1.37
CA VAL A 46 -5.91 1.76 -0.83
C VAL A 46 -7.41 1.65 -0.71
N GLY A 47 -7.96 0.47 -1.02
CA GLY A 47 -9.39 0.24 -0.89
C GLY A 47 -9.84 -1.11 -1.43
N ALA A 48 -11.14 -1.36 -1.27
CA ALA A 48 -11.78 -2.52 -1.87
C ALA A 48 -11.73 -2.43 -3.39
N ALA A 49 -11.52 -3.57 -4.04
CA ALA A 49 -11.76 -3.68 -5.48
C ALA A 49 -13.27 -3.70 -5.74
N ASP A 50 -13.69 -3.12 -6.86
CA ASP A 50 -15.06 -3.29 -7.34
C ASP A 50 -15.33 -4.77 -7.66
N GLU A 51 -16.60 -5.16 -7.51
CA GLU A 51 -17.07 -6.50 -7.89
C GLU A 51 -17.06 -6.63 -9.42
N ASP A 52 -15.96 -7.14 -9.95
CA ASP A 52 -15.73 -7.30 -11.38
C ASP A 52 -14.94 -8.58 -11.67
N ALA A 53 -15.24 -9.25 -12.78
CA ALA A 53 -14.55 -10.47 -13.20
C ALA A 53 -13.03 -10.26 -13.42
N ARG A 54 -12.62 -9.05 -13.85
CA ARG A 54 -11.21 -8.65 -14.04
C ARG A 54 -10.45 -8.54 -12.72
N SER A 55 -11.15 -8.43 -11.59
CA SER A 55 -10.52 -8.45 -10.26
C SER A 55 -9.99 -9.85 -9.89
N GLN A 56 -10.35 -10.91 -10.63
CA GLN A 56 -9.80 -12.27 -10.49
C GLN A 56 -9.78 -12.81 -9.04
N GLY A 57 -10.79 -12.45 -8.26
CA GLY A 57 -10.94 -12.85 -6.86
C GLY A 57 -10.09 -12.05 -5.86
N TYR A 58 -9.33 -11.06 -6.31
CA TYR A 58 -8.76 -10.04 -5.42
C TYR A 58 -9.85 -9.04 -5.02
N THR A 59 -9.95 -8.75 -3.73
CA THR A 59 -11.05 -7.98 -3.14
C THR A 59 -10.59 -6.67 -2.52
N PHE A 60 -9.28 -6.47 -2.38
CA PHE A 60 -8.68 -5.29 -1.79
C PHE A 60 -7.32 -5.03 -2.44
N VAL A 61 -6.99 -3.77 -2.69
CA VAL A 61 -5.79 -3.37 -3.42
C VAL A 61 -5.14 -2.18 -2.73
N SER A 62 -3.81 -2.18 -2.67
CA SER A 62 -3.02 -1.00 -2.35
C SER A 62 -2.05 -0.67 -3.48
N LYS A 63 -1.97 0.62 -3.82
CA LYS A 63 -0.99 1.21 -4.72
C LYS A 63 -0.14 2.17 -3.91
N THR A 64 1.16 1.96 -3.90
CA THR A 64 2.12 2.84 -3.22
C THR A 64 3.16 3.34 -4.21
N GLU A 65 3.45 4.64 -4.15
CA GLU A 65 4.44 5.28 -5.01
C GLU A 65 5.68 5.69 -4.22
N PHE A 66 6.85 5.40 -4.79
CA PHE A 66 8.15 5.73 -4.23
C PHE A 66 8.98 6.55 -5.22
N ALA A 67 9.91 7.34 -4.68
CA ALA A 67 10.87 8.09 -5.49
C ALA A 67 11.95 7.18 -6.10
N SER A 68 12.22 6.03 -5.48
CA SER A 68 13.31 5.14 -5.86
C SER A 68 13.02 3.67 -5.51
N MET A 69 13.78 2.76 -6.10
CA MET A 69 13.78 1.33 -5.70
C MET A 69 14.31 1.13 -4.28
N GLU A 70 15.17 2.03 -3.80
CA GLU A 70 15.71 1.96 -2.43
C GLU A 70 14.62 2.26 -1.39
N ASP A 71 13.76 3.24 -1.65
CA ASP A 71 12.63 3.56 -0.77
C ASP A 71 11.60 2.42 -0.74
N MET A 72 11.35 1.78 -1.89
CA MET A 72 10.51 0.58 -1.95
C MET A 72 11.15 -0.59 -1.18
N LYS A 73 12.48 -0.77 -1.28
CA LYS A 73 13.18 -1.82 -0.52
C LYS A 73 13.13 -1.54 0.99
N TYR A 74 13.31 -0.28 1.39
CA TYR A 74 13.13 0.12 2.79
C TYR A 74 11.71 -0.16 3.27
N TYR A 75 10.69 0.12 2.44
CA TYR A 75 9.33 -0.27 2.76
C TYR A 75 9.25 -1.76 3.11
N ASP A 76 9.75 -2.63 2.24
CA ASP A 76 9.61 -4.10 2.36
C ASP A 76 10.43 -4.73 3.49
N GLU A 77 11.60 -4.18 3.82
CA GLU A 77 12.55 -4.84 4.73
C GLU A 77 12.83 -4.05 6.02
N GLY A 78 12.60 -2.73 6.00
CA GLY A 78 13.03 -1.83 7.07
C GLY A 78 11.90 -1.03 7.73
N CYS A 79 10.71 -0.99 7.15
CA CYS A 79 9.58 -0.30 7.74
C CYS A 79 8.99 -1.15 8.88
N GLN A 80 9.00 -0.62 10.11
CA GLN A 80 8.47 -1.33 11.29
C GLN A 80 6.96 -1.60 11.24
N ALA A 81 6.23 -0.86 10.41
CA ALA A 81 4.78 -0.99 10.26
C ALA A 81 4.37 -1.97 9.16
N HIS A 82 5.28 -2.32 8.25
CA HIS A 82 5.08 -3.36 7.24
C HIS A 82 5.52 -4.70 7.83
#